data_AF-A0A4Q5KYD6-F1
#
_entry.id   AF-A0A4Q5KYD6-F1
#
_cell.length_a   1.000
_cell.length_b   1.000
_cell.length_c   1.000
_cell.angle_alpha   90.00
_cell.angle_beta   90.00
_cell.angle_gamma   90.00
#
_symmetry.space_group_name_H-M   'P 1'
#
loop_
_entity.id
_entity.type
_entity.pdbx_description
1 polymer ?
#
loop_
_entity_poly.entity_id
_entity_poly.type
_entity_poly.pdbx_seq_one_letter_code
_entity_poly.pdbx_strand_id
1 'polypeptide(L)'
;MIDLLSKYSALVVVSVGIFFLTGILYLTIKLRRNKHEIIRNISNSAPVAFKEKSLFSMESNMSWIVGSALSYIWFIYPILRIFYRISSLEISKWNCKIKASYGRYSLVFLVTIYLGNIAWLAFCIFVFCRILNANA
;
A
#
# COMPACT_ATOMS: atom_id res chain seq x y z
N MET A 1 -18.69 2.09 -24.80
CA MET A 1 -17.75 1.18 -24.09
C MET A 1 -17.03 1.88 -22.95
N ILE A 2 -16.45 3.06 -23.17
CA ILE A 2 -15.72 3.85 -22.16
C ILE A 2 -16.60 4.21 -20.95
N ASP A 3 -17.86 4.61 -21.17
CA ASP A 3 -18.80 4.90 -20.07
C ASP A 3 -19.07 3.70 -19.16
N LEU A 4 -19.20 2.53 -19.75
CA LEU A 4 -19.46 1.30 -19.01
C LEU A 4 -18.24 0.93 -18.14
N LEU A 5 -17.03 1.06 -18.70
CA LEU A 5 -15.78 0.86 -17.98
C LEU A 5 -15.61 1.88 -16.84
N SER A 6 -15.97 3.15 -17.08
CA SER A 6 -15.97 4.20 -16.05
C SER A 6 -16.94 3.88 -14.90
N LYS A 7 -18.16 3.41 -15.20
CA LYS A 7 -19.13 3.01 -14.17
C LYS A 7 -18.64 1.82 -13.33
N TYR A 8 -18.12 0.77 -13.97
CA TYR A 8 -17.59 -0.39 -13.25
C TYR A 8 -16.37 -0.05 -12.40
N SER A 9 -15.44 0.75 -12.94
CA SER A 9 -14.27 1.18 -12.17
C SER A 9 -14.66 2.02 -10.95
N ALA A 10 -15.63 2.94 -11.07
CA ALA A 10 -16.17 3.67 -9.93
C ALA A 10 -16.78 2.74 -8.87
N LEU A 11 -17.57 1.74 -9.29
CA LEU A 11 -18.18 0.76 -8.39
C LEU A 11 -17.12 -0.07 -7.65
N VAL A 12 -16.04 -0.47 -8.34
CA VAL A 12 -14.89 -1.15 -7.72
C VAL A 12 -14.20 -0.25 -6.70
N VAL A 13 -13.93 1.02 -7.04
CA VAL A 13 -13.31 1.98 -6.11
C VAL A 13 -14.11 2.10 -4.82
N VAL A 14 -15.43 2.26 -4.92
CA VAL A 14 -16.30 2.41 -3.75
C VAL A 14 -16.32 1.11 -2.92
N SER A 15 -16.65 -0.01 -3.55
CA SER A 15 -16.80 -1.29 -2.85
C SER A 15 -15.49 -1.75 -2.22
N VAL A 16 -14.40 -1.83 -3.00
CA VAL A 16 -13.08 -2.25 -2.53
C VAL A 16 -12.46 -1.22 -1.59
N GLY A 17 -12.67 0.07 -1.85
CA GLY A 17 -12.17 1.16 -1.01
C GLY A 17 -12.72 1.12 0.42
N ILE A 18 -14.00 0.76 0.58
CA ILE A 18 -14.60 0.58 1.91
C ILE A 18 -13.88 -0.55 2.67
N PHE A 19 -13.72 -1.73 2.06
CA PHE A 19 -13.02 -2.86 2.71
C PHE A 19 -11.56 -2.52 3.04
N PHE A 20 -10.87 -1.79 2.16
CA PHE A 20 -9.53 -1.29 2.39
C PHE A 20 -9.46 -0.37 3.63
N LEU A 21 -10.35 0.62 3.71
CA LEU A 21 -10.41 1.55 4.84
C LEU A 21 -10.76 0.84 6.16
N THR A 22 -11.72 -0.10 6.13
CA THR A 22 -12.07 -0.92 7.29
C THR A 22 -10.89 -1.77 7.74
N GLY A 23 -10.15 -2.38 6.81
CA GLY A 23 -8.95 -3.17 7.12
C GLY A 23 -7.85 -2.33 7.77
N ILE A 24 -7.60 -1.13 7.26
CA ILE A 24 -6.66 -0.16 7.86
C ILE A 24 -7.10 0.20 9.28
N LEU A 25 -8.37 0.55 9.46
CA LEU A 25 -8.90 0.96 10.76
C LEU A 25 -8.77 -0.18 11.78
N TYR A 26 -9.17 -1.39 11.38
CA TYR A 26 -9.06 -2.60 12.19
C TYR A 26 -7.62 -2.85 12.64
N LEU A 27 -6.67 -2.85 11.70
CA LEU A 27 -5.25 -3.08 12.01
C LEU A 27 -4.69 -1.98 12.90
N THR A 28 -5.05 -0.72 12.63
CA THR A 28 -4.59 0.44 13.41
C THR A 28 -5.03 0.34 14.86
N ILE A 29 -6.29 -0.02 15.12
CA ILE A 29 -6.82 -0.20 16.47
C ILE A 29 -6.14 -1.40 17.13
N LYS A 30 -6.08 -2.53 16.44
CA LYS A 30 -5.62 -3.80 17.03
C LYS A 30 -4.12 -3.81 17.32
N LEU A 31 -3.32 -3.12 16.50
CA LEU A 31 -1.87 -3.05 16.62
C LEU A 31 -1.39 -1.77 17.32
N ARG A 32 -2.31 -0.92 17.81
CA ARG A 32 -1.98 0.36 18.45
C ARG A 32 -0.92 0.25 19.54
N ARG A 33 -1.00 -0.79 20.39
CA ARG A 33 -0.05 -1.01 21.50
C ARG A 33 1.36 -1.33 21.02
N ASN A 34 1.49 -2.04 19.90
CA ASN A 34 2.77 -2.50 19.37
C ASN A 34 3.25 -1.64 18.18
N LYS A 35 2.57 -0.52 17.90
CA LYS A 35 2.84 0.35 16.73
C LYS A 35 4.33 0.67 16.59
N HIS A 36 4.95 1.22 17.63
CA HIS A 36 6.33 1.68 17.56
C HIS A 36 7.33 0.52 17.41
N GLU A 37 7.04 -0.63 18.01
CA GLU A 37 7.85 -1.83 17.84
C GLU A 37 7.80 -2.34 16.39
N ILE A 38 6.60 -2.43 15.82
CA ILE A 38 6.40 -2.84 14.42
C ILE A 38 7.10 -1.88 13.46
N ILE A 39 6.92 -0.57 13.67
CA ILE A 39 7.57 0.47 12.86
C ILE A 39 9.10 0.33 12.90
N ARG A 40 9.68 0.18 14.09
CA ARG A 40 11.13 0.00 14.25
C ARG A 40 11.62 -1.29 13.59
N ASN A 41 10.88 -2.39 13.73
CA ASN A 41 11.24 -3.67 13.12
C ASN A 41 11.23 -3.56 11.58
N ILE A 42 10.20 -2.91 11.03
CA ILE A 42 10.07 -2.72 9.58
C ILE A 42 11.17 -1.79 9.06
N SER A 43 11.41 -0.64 9.70
CA SER A 43 12.43 0.32 9.25
C SER A 43 13.85 -0.24 9.41
N ASN A 44 14.14 -0.95 10.49
CA ASN A 44 15.45 -1.58 10.68
C ASN A 44 15.73 -2.70 9.68
N SER A 45 14.68 -3.36 9.16
CA SER A 45 14.80 -4.38 8.13
C SER A 45 14.79 -3.84 6.70
N ALA A 46 14.58 -2.53 6.52
CA ALA A 46 14.54 -1.90 5.21
C ALA A 46 15.94 -1.82 4.59
N PRO A 47 16.04 -1.82 3.25
CA PRO A 47 17.31 -1.58 2.56
C PRO A 47 17.95 -0.26 3.00
N VAL A 48 19.28 -0.24 3.14
CA VAL A 48 20.03 0.90 3.71
C VAL A 48 19.69 2.20 2.98
N ALA A 49 19.61 2.18 1.65
CA ALA A 49 19.29 3.33 0.82
C ALA A 49 17.88 3.92 1.06
N PHE A 50 16.99 3.19 1.73
CA PHE A 50 15.57 3.58 1.90
C PHE A 50 15.09 3.53 3.35
N LYS A 51 15.98 3.22 4.31
CA LYS A 51 15.65 3.04 5.72
C LYS A 51 14.99 4.28 6.34
N GLU A 52 15.58 5.45 6.15
CA GLU A 52 15.04 6.70 6.69
C GLU A 52 13.70 7.07 6.06
N LYS A 53 13.55 6.86 4.75
CA LYS A 53 12.29 7.15 4.03
C LYS A 53 11.18 6.21 4.45
N SER A 54 11.50 4.94 4.71
CA SER A 54 10.57 3.99 5.28
C SER A 54 10.09 4.42 6.67
N LEU A 55 11.00 4.82 7.56
CA LEU A 55 10.65 5.32 8.89
C LEU A 55 9.76 6.57 8.80
N PHE A 56 10.20 7.56 8.03
CA PHE A 56 9.47 8.80 7.81
C PHE A 56 8.06 8.55 7.30
N SER A 57 7.89 7.62 6.35
CA SER A 57 6.58 7.27 5.81
C SER A 57 5.65 6.63 6.86
N MET A 58 6.17 5.82 7.78
CA MET A 58 5.36 5.23 8.85
C MET A 58 4.99 6.24 9.95
N GLU A 59 5.81 7.27 10.17
CA GLU A 59 5.58 8.28 11.21
C GLU A 59 4.74 9.47 10.74
N SER A 60 4.91 9.90 9.49
CA SER A 60 4.25 11.10 8.93
C SER A 60 2.91 10.83 8.26
N ASN A 61 2.63 9.60 7.82
CA ASN A 61 1.35 9.27 7.18
C ASN A 61 0.22 9.14 8.19
N MET A 62 -0.98 9.59 7.78
CA MET A 62 -2.21 9.46 8.57
C MET A 62 -2.54 7.98 8.90
N SER A 63 -2.12 7.05 8.04
CA SER A 63 -2.09 5.62 8.33
C SER A 63 -0.68 5.06 8.28
N TRP A 64 -0.12 4.76 9.46
CA TRP A 64 1.18 4.08 9.58
C TRP A 64 1.19 2.68 8.97
N ILE A 65 0.01 2.02 8.86
CA ILE A 65 -0.15 0.72 8.20
C ILE A 65 0.16 0.86 6.70
N VAL A 66 -0.39 1.88 6.04
CA VAL A 66 -0.11 2.15 4.62
C VAL A 66 1.36 2.55 4.44
N GLY A 67 1.88 3.42 5.32
CA GLY A 67 3.28 3.81 5.31
C GLY A 67 4.26 2.64 5.50
N SER A 68 3.83 1.56 6.16
CA SER A 68 4.65 0.36 6.34
C SER A 68 4.66 -0.57 5.11
N ALA A 69 3.74 -0.35 4.16
CA ALA A 69 3.49 -1.23 3.02
C ALA A 69 4.15 -0.76 1.72
N LEU A 70 5.10 0.19 1.78
CA LEU A 70 5.69 0.81 0.58
C LEU A 70 6.20 -0.19 -0.45
N SER A 71 6.83 -1.28 0.01
CA SER A 71 7.35 -2.34 -0.87
C SER A 71 6.28 -3.25 -1.49
N TYR A 72 5.03 -3.18 -1.01
CA TYR A 72 3.87 -3.90 -1.53
C TYR A 72 2.99 -3.05 -2.46
N ILE A 73 3.20 -1.74 -2.48
CA ILE A 73 2.43 -0.82 -3.33
C ILE A 73 2.97 -0.90 -4.77
N TRP A 74 2.09 -1.22 -5.72
CA TRP A 74 2.49 -1.54 -7.10
C TRP A 74 3.24 -0.40 -7.78
N PHE A 75 2.80 0.85 -7.60
CA PHE A 75 3.46 2.00 -8.20
C PHE A 75 4.75 2.43 -7.49
N ILE A 76 4.99 1.95 -6.26
CA ILE A 76 6.23 2.25 -5.51
C ILE A 76 7.34 1.26 -5.86
N TYR A 77 7.00 0.03 -6.24
CA TYR A 77 7.97 -0.96 -6.69
C TYR A 77 8.96 -0.44 -7.76
N PRO A 78 8.52 0.18 -8.88
CA PRO A 78 9.45 0.76 -9.85
C PRO A 78 10.28 1.90 -9.24
N ILE A 79 9.73 2.67 -8.28
CA ILE A 79 10.46 3.74 -7.61
C ILE A 79 11.64 3.17 -6.82
N LEU A 80 11.40 2.12 -6.04
CA LEU A 80 12.41 1.41 -5.26
C LEU A 80 13.51 0.81 -6.16
N ARG A 81 13.12 0.24 -7.30
CA ARG A 81 14.04 -0.39 -8.26
C ARG A 81 14.88 0.63 -9.03
N ILE A 82 14.26 1.70 -9.53
CA ILE A 82 14.89 2.61 -10.50
C ILE A 82 15.60 3.75 -9.77
N PHE A 83 14.89 4.48 -8.90
CA PHE A 83 15.46 5.65 -8.23
C PHE A 83 16.38 5.26 -7.08
N TYR A 84 15.98 4.27 -6.28
CA TYR A 84 16.76 3.84 -5.11
C TYR A 84 17.69 2.66 -5.40
N ARG A 85 17.68 2.12 -6.63
CA ARG A 85 18.54 1.01 -7.08
C ARG A 85 18.51 -0.22 -6.17
N ILE A 86 17.39 -0.46 -5.49
CA ILE A 86 17.23 -1.59 -4.57
C ILE A 86 16.98 -2.85 -5.38
N SER A 87 17.70 -3.92 -5.07
CA SER A 87 17.51 -5.20 -5.77
C SER A 87 16.14 -5.82 -5.46
N SER A 88 15.62 -6.64 -6.38
CA SER A 88 14.36 -7.37 -6.16
C SER A 88 14.48 -8.35 -4.99
N LEU A 89 15.68 -8.91 -4.80
CA LEU A 89 15.99 -9.78 -3.67
C LEU A 89 15.87 -9.05 -2.33
N GLU A 90 16.41 -7.83 -2.22
CA GLU A 90 16.28 -7.01 -1.01
C GLU A 90 14.84 -6.60 -0.75
N ILE A 91 14.09 -6.21 -1.78
CA ILE A 91 12.65 -5.91 -1.65
C ILE A 91 11.89 -7.15 -1.16
N SER A 92 12.18 -8.33 -1.72
CA SER A 92 11.54 -9.58 -1.28
C SER A 92 11.90 -9.94 0.17
N LYS A 93 13.16 -9.77 0.57
CA LYS A 93 13.57 -9.99 1.97
C LYS A 93 12.87 -9.01 2.91
N TRP A 94 12.76 -7.75 2.51
CA TRP A 94 12.05 -6.73 3.27
C TRP A 94 10.56 -7.05 3.39
N ASN A 95 9.92 -7.48 2.32
CA ASN A 95 8.53 -7.96 2.32
C ASN A 95 8.31 -9.09 3.33
N CYS A 96 9.20 -10.08 3.37
CA CYS A 96 9.14 -11.17 4.34
C CYS A 96 9.26 -10.65 5.79
N LYS A 97 10.14 -9.68 6.03
CA LYS A 97 10.31 -9.06 7.35
C LYS A 97 9.10 -8.22 7.76
N ILE A 98 8.51 -7.45 6.85
CA ILE A 98 7.25 -6.74 7.08
C ILE A 98 6.16 -7.73 7.47
N LYS A 99 5.96 -8.80 6.68
CA LYS A 99 4.96 -9.84 6.95
C LYS A 99 5.16 -10.45 8.34
N ALA A 100 6.41 -10.76 8.71
CA ALA A 100 6.75 -11.30 10.02
C ALA A 100 6.43 -10.33 11.16
N SER A 101 6.68 -9.02 10.99
CA SER A 101 6.37 -7.99 12.00
C SER A 101 4.88 -7.87 12.31
N TYR A 102 4.00 -8.20 11.35
CA TYR A 102 2.55 -8.25 11.56
C TYR A 102 2.06 -9.53 12.24
N GLY A 103 2.90 -10.57 12.31
CA GLY A 103 2.62 -11.85 12.97
C GLY A 103 1.28 -12.46 12.53
N ARG A 104 0.41 -12.73 13.51
CA ARG A 104 -0.93 -13.31 13.28
C ARG A 104 -1.85 -12.44 12.40
N TYR A 105 -1.56 -11.16 12.25
CA TYR A 105 -2.36 -10.23 11.42
C TYR A 105 -1.81 -10.06 10.01
N SER A 106 -0.75 -10.80 9.65
CA SER A 106 -0.09 -10.71 8.35
C SER A 106 -1.05 -10.93 7.17
N LEU A 107 -1.99 -11.88 7.27
CA LEU A 107 -2.99 -12.12 6.22
C LEU A 107 -3.92 -10.91 6.05
N VAL A 108 -4.45 -10.39 7.16
CA VAL A 108 -5.34 -9.21 7.13
C VAL A 108 -4.62 -8.00 6.56
N PHE A 109 -3.36 -7.80 6.95
CA PHE A 109 -2.48 -6.77 6.37
C PHE A 109 -2.35 -6.94 4.86
N LEU A 110 -1.94 -8.13 4.37
CA LEU A 110 -1.73 -8.36 2.94
C LEU A 110 -3.01 -8.13 2.14
N VAL A 111 -4.13 -8.71 2.58
CA VAL A 111 -5.43 -8.53 1.91
C VAL A 111 -5.79 -7.05 1.86
N THR A 112 -5.64 -6.32 2.97
CA THR A 112 -5.91 -4.88 3.03
C THR A 112 -5.07 -4.12 2.00
N ILE A 113 -3.76 -4.34 1.95
CA ILE A 113 -2.89 -3.63 1.01
C ILE A 113 -3.19 -3.98 -0.45
N TYR A 114 -3.50 -5.25 -0.76
CA TYR A 114 -3.91 -5.63 -2.11
C TYR A 114 -5.25 -5.00 -2.53
N LEU A 115 -6.22 -4.90 -1.63
CA LEU A 115 -7.45 -4.15 -1.88
C LEU A 115 -7.14 -2.68 -2.16
N GLY A 116 -6.20 -2.08 -1.42
CA GLY A 116 -5.73 -0.72 -1.68
C GLY A 116 -5.12 -0.55 -3.07
N ASN A 117 -4.28 -1.48 -3.52
CA ASN A 117 -3.72 -1.48 -4.88
C ASN A 117 -4.81 -1.59 -5.95
N ILE A 118 -5.80 -2.47 -5.77
CA ILE A 118 -6.93 -2.65 -6.69
C ILE A 118 -7.79 -1.38 -6.75
N ALA A 119 -8.12 -0.81 -5.59
CA ALA A 119 -8.89 0.44 -5.52
C ALA A 119 -8.15 1.59 -6.20
N TRP A 120 -6.84 1.69 -6.01
CA TRP A 120 -6.02 2.70 -6.69
C TRP A 120 -5.99 2.52 -8.21
N LEU A 121 -5.77 1.30 -8.69
CA LEU A 121 -5.78 1.00 -10.12
C LEU A 121 -7.15 1.32 -10.75
N ALA A 122 -8.24 0.92 -10.09
CA ALA A 122 -9.60 1.23 -10.53
C ALA A 122 -9.85 2.73 -10.55
N PHE A 123 -9.32 3.49 -9.57
CA PHE A 123 -9.40 4.94 -9.57
C PHE A 123 -8.66 5.56 -10.75
N CYS A 124 -7.45 5.11 -11.06
CA CYS A 124 -6.72 5.56 -12.25
C CYS A 124 -7.50 5.30 -13.54
N ILE A 125 -8.11 4.11 -13.69
CA ILE A 125 -8.95 3.78 -14.85
C ILE A 125 -10.16 4.71 -14.92
N PHE A 126 -10.84 4.93 -13.80
CA PHE A 126 -11.99 5.83 -13.73
C PHE A 126 -11.62 7.23 -14.20
N VAL A 127 -10.56 7.82 -13.65
CA VAL A 127 -10.07 9.16 -14.01
C VAL A 127 -9.70 9.23 -15.49
N PHE A 128 -8.95 8.25 -15.99
CA PHE A 128 -8.55 8.18 -17.39
C PHE A 128 -9.76 8.15 -18.34
N CYS A 129 -10.76 7.31 -18.06
CA CYS A 129 -12.00 7.26 -18.84
C CYS A 129 -12.76 8.59 -18.81
N ARG A 130 -12.80 9.28 -17.67
CA ARG A 130 -13.47 10.59 -17.55
C ARG A 130 -12.75 11.68 -18.34
N ILE A 131 -11.42 11.65 -18.39
CA ILE A 131 -10.63 12.58 -19.21
C ILE A 131 -10.88 12.33 -20.69
N LEU A 132 -10.88 11.07 -21.14
CA LEU A 132 -11.13 10.74 -22.55
C LEU A 132 -12.52 11.20 -23.00
N ASN A 133 -13.56 10.98 -22.18
CA ASN A 133 -14.91 11.42 -22.50
C ASN A 133 -15.09 12.95 -22.50
N ALA A 134 -14.26 13.70 -21.77
CA ALA A 134 -14.33 15.16 -21.76
C ALA A 134 -13.71 15.80 -23.02
N ASN A 135 -12.87 15.06 -23.74
CA ASN A 135 -12.13 15.51 -24.91
C ASN A 135 -12.67 14.93 -26.24
N ALA A 136 -13.77 14.16 -26.19
CA ALA A 136 -14.44 13.55 -27.34
C ALA A 136 -15.76 14.27 -27.63
#